data_AF-A0A346Y6G3-F1
#
_entry.id   AF-A0A346Y6G3-F1
#
_cell.length_a   1.000
_cell.length_b   1.000
_cell.length_c   1.000
_cell.angle_alpha   90.00
_cell.angle_beta   90.00
_cell.angle_gamma   90.00
#
_symmetry.space_group_name_H-M   'P 1'
#
loop_
_entity.id
_entity.type
_entity.pdbx_description
1 polymer ?
#
loop_
_entity_poly.entity_id
_entity_poly.type
_entity_poly.pdbx_seq_one_letter_code
_entity_poly.pdbx_strand_id
1 'polypeptide(L)'
;MGWGSTTYPPGTTTLDAFAAEYAGGTEILAAAVADGVVYAAVRHPEVFNGKVVCEVSLYTRESRNGDLWIAFKHMGETMGPNADAAPAKVMDLLDPVEEAYDTAIQRQTAQAWRDRVTTARATRAARKAALPSPGGTATVQAGLDLTPDLSGRTGTVVRTTRKYATLRIDGDLYRLPHALLDLDTTPEG
;
A
#
# COMPACT_ATOMS: atom_id res chain seq x y z
N MET A 1 -3.12 24.24 7.13
CA MET A 1 -3.69 23.60 8.34
C MET A 1 -2.56 23.18 9.27
N GLY A 2 -2.75 23.37 10.58
CA GLY A 2 -1.79 23.02 11.63
C GLY A 2 -1.92 21.56 12.10
N TRP A 3 -1.10 21.17 13.06
CA TRP A 3 -1.25 19.90 13.77
C TRP A 3 -2.35 20.01 14.82
N GLY A 4 -3.22 19.01 14.90
CA GLY A 4 -4.14 18.78 16.00
C GLY A 4 -3.58 17.76 16.98
N SER A 5 -4.11 17.74 18.19
CA SER A 5 -3.86 16.64 19.12
C SER A 5 -5.03 16.44 20.06
N THR A 6 -5.28 15.20 20.45
CA THR A 6 -6.29 14.86 21.45
C THR A 6 -5.92 13.58 22.19
N THR A 7 -6.64 13.29 23.26
CA THR A 7 -6.51 12.07 24.06
C THR A 7 -7.70 11.17 23.83
N TYR A 8 -7.42 9.89 23.63
CA TYR A 8 -8.41 8.84 23.45
C TYR A 8 -8.27 7.78 24.54
N PRO A 9 -9.36 7.03 24.82
CA PRO A 9 -9.28 5.87 25.68
C PRO A 9 -8.18 4.88 25.24
N PRO A 10 -7.61 4.12 26.18
CA PRO A 10 -6.68 3.06 25.85
C PRO A 10 -7.30 2.04 24.90
N GLY A 11 -6.54 1.57 23.92
CA GLY A 11 -7.01 0.59 22.94
C GLY A 11 -7.74 1.17 21.73
N THR A 12 -8.03 2.48 21.68
CA THR A 12 -8.58 3.13 20.49
C THR A 12 -7.65 2.93 19.28
N THR A 13 -8.21 2.44 18.17
CA THR A 13 -7.44 2.26 16.94
C THR A 13 -7.28 3.59 16.21
N THR A 14 -6.32 3.69 15.28
CA THR A 14 -6.14 4.94 14.51
C THR A 14 -7.37 5.24 13.66
N LEU A 15 -8.05 4.23 13.15
CA LEU A 15 -9.27 4.41 12.36
C LEU A 15 -10.45 4.86 13.21
N ASP A 16 -10.56 4.39 14.45
CA ASP A 16 -11.60 4.85 15.37
C ASP A 16 -11.38 6.32 15.75
N ALA A 17 -10.13 6.70 16.04
CA ALA A 17 -9.76 8.10 16.30
C ALA A 17 -10.07 9.00 15.09
N PHE A 18 -9.65 8.59 13.90
CA PHE A 18 -9.96 9.30 12.65
C PHE A 18 -11.48 9.42 12.44
N ALA A 19 -12.25 8.36 12.62
CA ALA A 19 -13.71 8.41 12.45
C ALA A 19 -14.38 9.37 13.45
N ALA A 20 -13.89 9.42 14.69
CA ALA A 20 -14.39 10.36 15.70
C ALA A 20 -14.12 11.82 15.33
N GLU A 21 -12.99 12.13 14.69
CA GLU A 21 -12.62 13.48 14.23
C GLU A 21 -13.52 14.00 13.09
N TYR A 22 -14.13 13.10 12.31
CA TYR A 22 -15.04 13.43 11.21
C TYR A 22 -16.52 13.26 11.54
N ALA A 23 -16.85 12.95 12.80
CA ALA A 23 -18.23 12.84 13.28
C ALA A 23 -18.92 14.21 13.25
N GLY A 24 -19.56 14.56 12.13
CA GLY A 24 -20.22 15.88 12.00
C GLY A 24 -20.66 16.31 10.61
N GLY A 25 -20.72 15.41 9.62
CA GLY A 25 -21.22 15.74 8.28
C GLY A 25 -20.35 15.29 7.13
N THR A 26 -19.16 14.75 7.40
CA THR A 26 -18.34 14.09 6.37
C THR A 26 -18.65 12.60 6.35
N GLU A 27 -18.92 12.07 5.16
CA GLU A 27 -19.12 10.64 4.97
C GLU A 27 -17.79 9.97 4.64
N ILE A 28 -17.36 9.00 5.44
CA ILE A 28 -16.18 8.17 5.17
C ILE A 28 -16.63 6.91 4.43
N LEU A 29 -16.30 6.80 3.15
CA LEU A 29 -16.72 5.68 2.29
C LEU A 29 -15.77 4.48 2.42
N ALA A 30 -14.47 4.75 2.56
CA ALA A 30 -13.47 3.75 2.86
C ALA A 30 -12.28 4.42 3.56
N ALA A 31 -11.67 3.71 4.51
CA ALA A 31 -10.43 4.14 5.15
C ALA A 31 -9.46 2.98 5.35
N ALA A 32 -8.17 3.28 5.34
CA ALA A 32 -7.12 2.34 5.73
C ALA A 32 -5.88 3.06 6.24
N VAL A 33 -5.12 2.37 7.08
CA VAL A 33 -3.83 2.83 7.59
C VAL A 33 -2.73 2.14 6.79
N ALA A 34 -1.78 2.91 6.28
CA ALA A 34 -0.53 2.39 5.71
C ALA A 34 0.63 3.32 6.11
N ASP A 35 1.73 2.74 6.61
CA ASP A 35 2.95 3.45 6.98
C ASP A 35 2.73 4.68 7.90
N GLY A 36 1.82 4.56 8.87
CA GLY A 36 1.50 5.64 9.82
C GLY A 36 0.61 6.76 9.26
N VAL A 37 0.07 6.57 8.05
CA VAL A 37 -0.84 7.50 7.38
C VAL A 37 -2.22 6.87 7.24
N VAL A 38 -3.26 7.62 7.57
CA VAL A 38 -4.64 7.27 7.24
C VAL A 38 -4.95 7.83 5.86
N TYR A 39 -5.43 6.97 4.97
CA TYR A 39 -6.01 7.35 3.69
C TYR A 39 -7.50 7.06 3.75
N ALA A 40 -8.32 8.04 3.41
CA ALA A 40 -9.76 7.89 3.41
C ALA A 40 -10.41 8.51 2.17
N ALA A 41 -11.30 7.75 1.53
CA ALA A 41 -12.20 8.29 0.53
C ALA A 41 -13.35 8.96 1.28
N VAL A 42 -13.38 10.28 1.25
CA VAL A 42 -14.34 11.09 2.01
C VAL A 42 -15.22 11.89 1.07
N ARG A 43 -16.50 11.97 1.40
CA ARG A 43 -17.45 12.88 0.77
C ARG A 43 -17.78 13.98 1.77
N HIS A 44 -17.42 15.21 1.41
CA HIS A 44 -17.86 16.39 2.13
C HIS A 44 -19.06 16.99 1.40
N PRO A 45 -20.26 17.07 1.99
CA PRO A 45 -21.44 17.58 1.28
C PRO A 45 -21.32 19.07 0.91
N GLU A 46 -20.58 19.84 1.70
CA GLU A 46 -20.41 21.29 1.53
C GLU A 46 -19.05 21.68 0.94
N VAL A 47 -18.11 20.74 0.84
CA VAL A 47 -16.74 20.99 0.35
C VAL A 47 -16.49 20.10 -0.86
N PHE A 48 -15.65 20.54 -1.80
CA PHE A 48 -15.37 19.79 -3.03
C PHE A 48 -16.65 19.46 -3.84
N ASN A 49 -17.68 20.30 -3.74
CA ASN A 49 -18.94 20.14 -4.48
C ASN A 49 -19.62 18.77 -4.25
N GLY A 50 -19.49 18.18 -3.05
CA GLY A 50 -20.07 16.87 -2.75
C GLY A 50 -19.32 15.69 -3.39
N LYS A 51 -18.13 15.94 -3.96
CA LYS A 51 -17.29 14.92 -4.59
C LYS A 51 -16.47 14.15 -3.57
N VAL A 52 -16.12 12.93 -3.95
CA VAL A 52 -15.28 12.03 -3.18
C VAL A 52 -13.82 12.34 -3.47
N VAL A 53 -13.11 12.77 -2.44
CA VAL A 53 -11.66 13.05 -2.49
C VAL A 53 -10.92 12.18 -1.49
N CYS A 54 -9.61 12.09 -1.67
CA CYS A 54 -8.75 11.40 -0.71
C CYS A 54 -8.30 12.37 0.38
N GLU A 55 -8.72 12.10 1.60
CA GLU A 55 -8.12 12.63 2.81
C GLU A 55 -6.89 11.79 3.18
N VAL A 56 -5.79 12.47 3.48
CA VAL A 56 -4.48 11.91 3.80
C VAL A 56 -4.00 12.49 5.12
N SER A 57 -4.19 11.73 6.19
CA SER A 57 -3.93 12.20 7.55
C SER A 57 -2.74 11.51 8.19
N LEU A 58 -1.77 12.30 8.68
CA LEU A 58 -0.65 11.77 9.47
C LEU A 58 -1.08 11.56 10.91
N TYR A 59 -0.68 10.44 11.52
CA TYR A 59 -0.94 10.15 12.93
C TYR A 59 0.35 9.80 13.67
N THR A 60 0.58 10.45 14.81
CA THR A 60 1.59 10.06 15.79
C THR A 60 0.88 9.65 17.07
N ARG A 61 1.33 8.56 17.69
CA ARG A 61 0.71 7.95 18.86
C ARG A 61 1.72 7.90 20.00
N GLU A 62 1.28 8.28 21.20
CA GLU A 62 2.07 8.18 22.43
C GLU A 62 1.17 7.75 23.58
N SER A 63 1.68 6.90 24.47
CA SER A 63 0.99 6.60 25.73
C SER A 63 1.36 7.66 26.76
N ARG A 64 0.38 8.39 27.32
CA ARG A 64 0.58 9.41 28.35
C ARG A 64 -0.36 9.16 29.54
N ASN A 65 0.21 8.93 30.72
CA ASN A 65 -0.54 8.70 31.96
C ASN A 65 -1.60 7.59 31.89
N GLY A 66 -1.35 6.55 31.08
CA GLY A 66 -2.29 5.46 30.86
C GLY A 66 -3.25 5.67 29.69
N ASP A 67 -3.40 6.89 29.19
CA ASP A 67 -4.24 7.23 28.04
C ASP A 67 -3.45 7.23 26.73
N LEU A 68 -4.17 7.10 25.61
CA LEU A 68 -3.60 7.23 24.27
C LEU A 68 -3.65 8.69 23.82
N TRP A 69 -2.50 9.35 23.78
CA TRP A 69 -2.37 10.65 23.15
C TRP A 69 -2.09 10.50 21.65
N ILE A 70 -2.82 11.24 20.84
CA ILE A 70 -2.67 11.24 19.38
C ILE A 70 -2.45 12.67 18.91
N ALA A 71 -1.39 12.89 18.11
CA ALA A 71 -1.24 14.08 17.29
C ALA A 71 -1.51 13.73 15.82
N PHE A 72 -2.24 14.58 15.14
CA PHE A 72 -2.65 14.35 13.77
C PHE A 72 -2.56 15.59 12.90
N LYS A 73 -2.45 15.39 11.59
CA LYS A 73 -2.50 16.45 10.60
C LYS A 73 -3.28 15.98 9.37
N HIS A 74 -4.43 16.60 9.16
CA HIS A 74 -5.28 16.42 7.98
C HIS A 74 -4.73 17.16 6.77
N MET A 75 -4.74 16.51 5.62
CA MET A 75 -4.28 17.02 4.34
C MET A 75 -5.07 16.33 3.22
N GLY A 76 -5.42 17.05 2.16
CA GLY A 76 -5.95 16.40 0.96
C GLY A 76 -4.85 15.82 0.08
N GLU A 77 -5.22 15.02 -0.91
CA GLU A 77 -4.33 14.53 -1.97
C GLU A 77 -3.58 15.63 -2.75
N THR A 78 -4.02 16.89 -2.68
CA THR A 78 -3.26 18.04 -3.24
C THR A 78 -1.91 18.27 -2.55
N MET A 79 -1.73 17.76 -1.33
CA MET A 79 -0.50 17.93 -0.55
C MET A 79 -0.16 16.74 0.36
N GLY A 80 -0.88 15.64 0.20
CA GLY A 80 -0.73 14.43 1.00
C GLY A 80 0.64 13.79 0.80
N PRO A 81 1.33 13.36 1.87
CA PRO A 81 2.57 12.61 1.76
C PRO A 81 2.33 11.17 1.31
N ASN A 82 3.43 10.46 1.05
CA ASN A 82 3.47 8.99 0.96
C ASN A 82 2.43 8.38 -0.01
N ALA A 83 2.26 9.01 -1.18
CA ALA A 83 1.27 8.61 -2.18
C ALA A 83 1.41 7.14 -2.59
N ASP A 84 2.63 6.62 -2.62
CA ASP A 84 2.87 5.24 -3.00
C ASP A 84 2.14 4.25 -2.09
N ALA A 85 2.05 4.49 -0.78
CA ALA A 85 1.36 3.62 0.18
C ALA A 85 -0.18 3.67 0.12
N ALA A 86 -0.77 4.55 -0.70
CA ALA A 86 -2.21 4.72 -0.76
C ALA A 86 -2.95 3.41 -1.15
N PRO A 87 -3.94 2.97 -0.35
CA PRO A 87 -4.69 1.73 -0.59
C PRO A 87 -5.59 1.80 -1.83
N ALA A 88 -5.59 0.74 -2.64
CA ALA A 88 -6.46 0.62 -3.82
C ALA A 88 -7.93 0.91 -3.53
N LYS A 89 -8.48 0.28 -2.47
CA LYS A 89 -9.88 0.44 -2.07
C LYS A 89 -10.32 1.88 -1.77
N VAL A 90 -9.38 2.77 -1.46
CA VAL A 90 -9.64 4.22 -1.25
C VAL A 90 -9.62 4.92 -2.61
N MET A 91 -8.57 4.65 -3.39
CA MET A 91 -8.37 5.26 -4.71
C MET A 91 -9.49 4.95 -5.70
N ASP A 92 -10.02 3.73 -5.65
CA ASP A 92 -11.03 3.24 -6.59
C ASP A 92 -12.41 3.90 -6.35
N LEU A 93 -12.58 4.70 -5.29
CA LEU A 93 -13.81 5.43 -4.96
C LEU A 93 -13.76 6.92 -5.27
N LEU A 94 -12.61 7.45 -5.69
CA LEU A 94 -12.43 8.90 -5.84
C LEU A 94 -13.07 9.41 -7.13
N ASP A 95 -13.75 10.56 -7.05
CA ASP A 95 -14.25 11.25 -8.23
C ASP A 95 -13.10 11.83 -9.08
N PRO A 96 -13.30 12.08 -10.38
CA PRO A 96 -12.31 12.73 -11.23
C PRO A 96 -11.84 14.07 -10.64
N VAL A 97 -10.54 14.35 -10.80
CA VAL A 97 -9.90 15.55 -10.24
C VAL A 97 -10.51 16.83 -10.81
N GLU A 98 -10.92 16.79 -12.07
CA GLU A 98 -11.58 17.89 -12.80
C GLU A 98 -12.94 18.26 -12.19
N GLU A 99 -13.63 17.30 -11.59
CA GLU A 99 -14.94 17.50 -10.98
C GLU A 99 -14.83 17.90 -9.51
N ALA A 100 -13.80 17.41 -8.82
CA ALA A 100 -13.61 17.60 -7.38
C ALA A 100 -12.94 18.93 -7.00
N TYR A 101 -12.16 19.54 -7.89
CA TYR A 101 -11.37 20.73 -7.59
C TYR A 101 -11.60 21.89 -8.56
N ASP A 102 -11.89 23.07 -8.01
CA ASP A 102 -12.25 24.25 -8.79
C ASP A 102 -11.04 24.95 -9.44
N THR A 103 -9.88 24.94 -8.77
CA THR A 103 -8.69 25.66 -9.25
C THR A 103 -7.74 24.75 -10.03
N ALA A 104 -7.08 25.32 -11.04
CA ALA A 104 -6.10 24.60 -11.85
C ALA A 104 -4.92 24.05 -11.00
N ILE A 105 -4.49 24.79 -9.98
CA ILE A 105 -3.39 24.37 -9.09
C ILE A 105 -3.80 23.17 -8.25
N GLN A 106 -5.01 23.17 -7.68
CA GLN A 106 -5.52 22.00 -6.94
C GLN A 106 -5.63 20.78 -7.86
N ARG A 107 -6.17 20.94 -9.07
CA ARG A 107 -6.25 19.85 -10.04
C ARG A 107 -4.88 19.28 -10.38
N GLN A 108 -3.94 20.15 -10.72
CA GLN A 108 -2.58 19.74 -11.07
C GLN A 108 -1.90 18.97 -9.92
N THR A 109 -2.02 19.46 -8.69
CA THR A 109 -1.36 18.85 -7.52
C THR A 109 -2.02 17.54 -7.10
N ALA A 110 -3.36 17.45 -7.11
CA ALA A 110 -4.09 16.21 -6.86
C ALA A 110 -3.78 15.16 -7.94
N GLN A 111 -3.79 15.56 -9.22
CA GLN A 111 -3.46 14.64 -10.32
C GLN A 111 -2.03 14.11 -10.18
N ALA A 112 -1.04 14.97 -9.92
CA ALA A 112 0.33 14.55 -9.70
C ALA A 112 0.48 13.61 -8.49
N TRP A 113 -0.37 13.75 -7.46
CA TRP A 113 -0.42 12.80 -6.36
C TRP A 113 -1.00 11.45 -6.81
N ARG A 114 -2.15 11.44 -7.48
CA ARG A 114 -2.79 10.20 -7.99
C ARG A 114 -1.90 9.45 -8.99
N ASP A 115 -1.16 10.16 -9.84
CA ASP A 115 -0.20 9.56 -10.78
C ASP A 115 0.92 8.81 -10.06
N ARG A 116 1.41 9.35 -8.93
CA ARG A 116 2.39 8.67 -8.08
C ARG A 116 1.80 7.40 -7.45
N VAL A 117 0.54 7.43 -7.02
CA VAL A 117 -0.17 6.24 -6.52
C VAL A 117 -0.24 5.17 -7.61
N THR A 118 -0.70 5.54 -8.81
CA THR A 118 -0.84 4.64 -9.96
C THR A 118 0.50 4.02 -10.35
N THR A 119 1.55 4.84 -10.45
CA THR A 119 2.91 4.38 -10.75
C THR A 119 3.42 3.40 -9.69
N ALA A 120 3.21 3.69 -8.41
CA ALA A 120 3.59 2.80 -7.31
C ALA A 120 2.80 1.48 -7.34
N ARG A 121 1.49 1.52 -7.62
CA ARG A 121 0.65 0.33 -7.78
C ARG A 121 1.17 -0.54 -8.93
N ALA A 122 1.42 0.06 -10.09
CA ALA A 122 1.97 -0.65 -11.25
C ALA A 122 3.34 -1.26 -10.92
N THR A 123 4.22 -0.52 -10.25
CA THR A 123 5.54 -1.01 -9.82
C THR A 123 5.42 -2.21 -8.86
N ARG A 124 4.50 -2.16 -7.90
CA ARG A 124 4.26 -3.28 -6.96
C ARG A 124 3.65 -4.48 -7.66
N ALA A 125 2.72 -4.26 -8.58
CA ALA A 125 2.13 -5.32 -9.39
C ALA A 125 3.18 -6.00 -10.27
N ALA A 126 4.02 -5.23 -10.96
CA ALA A 126 5.13 -5.75 -11.76
C ALA A 126 6.14 -6.54 -10.90
N ARG A 127 6.53 -6.02 -9.73
CA ARG A 127 7.40 -6.74 -8.79
C ARG A 127 6.79 -8.04 -8.30
N LYS A 128 5.47 -8.07 -8.06
CA LYS A 128 4.75 -9.28 -7.65
C LYS A 128 4.66 -10.29 -8.81
N ALA A 129 4.40 -9.83 -10.02
CA ALA A 129 4.35 -10.66 -11.22
C ALA A 129 5.72 -11.27 -11.56
N ALA A 130 6.80 -10.55 -11.24
CA ALA A 130 8.17 -11.06 -11.36
C ALA A 130 8.58 -12.05 -10.26
N LEU A 131 7.68 -12.42 -9.33
CA LEU A 131 7.96 -13.49 -8.37
C LEU A 131 7.56 -14.84 -8.96
N PRO A 132 8.32 -15.92 -8.65
CA PRO A 132 7.91 -17.27 -9.02
C PRO A 132 6.52 -17.57 -8.47
N SER A 133 5.62 -18.08 -9.32
CA SER A 133 4.26 -18.45 -8.93
C SER A 133 4.22 -19.90 -8.45
N PRO A 134 3.49 -20.23 -7.36
CA PRO A 134 3.26 -21.61 -6.97
C PRO A 134 2.70 -22.44 -8.15
N GLY A 135 3.28 -23.62 -8.38
CA GLY A 135 3.00 -24.48 -9.52
C GLY A 135 3.89 -24.23 -10.75
N GLY A 136 4.49 -23.05 -10.87
CA GLY A 136 5.44 -22.74 -11.95
C GLY A 136 6.81 -23.40 -11.74
N THR A 137 7.68 -23.30 -12.74
CA THR A 137 9.07 -23.73 -12.66
C THR A 137 10.00 -22.56 -12.41
N ALA A 138 11.10 -22.81 -11.72
CA ALA A 138 12.21 -21.88 -11.57
C ALA A 138 13.53 -22.65 -11.62
N THR A 139 14.55 -22.04 -12.21
CA THR A 139 15.89 -22.61 -12.35
C THR A 139 16.83 -21.89 -11.39
N VAL A 140 17.64 -22.64 -10.65
CA VAL A 140 18.64 -22.06 -9.75
C VAL A 140 19.81 -21.55 -10.59
N GLN A 141 20.22 -20.30 -10.37
CA GLN A 141 21.34 -19.69 -11.08
C GLN A 141 22.61 -20.52 -10.95
N ALA A 142 23.38 -20.60 -12.04
CA ALA A 142 24.64 -21.32 -12.06
C ALA A 142 25.74 -20.54 -11.30
N GLY A 143 26.66 -21.27 -10.66
CA GLY A 143 27.85 -20.69 -10.04
C GLY A 143 27.65 -20.21 -8.60
N LEU A 144 26.67 -20.78 -7.89
CA LEU A 144 26.45 -20.53 -6.48
C LEU A 144 27.03 -21.67 -5.66
N ASP A 145 27.84 -21.36 -4.64
CA ASP A 145 28.32 -22.32 -3.66
C ASP A 145 27.17 -22.74 -2.71
N LEU A 146 26.27 -23.58 -3.24
CA LEU A 146 25.20 -24.20 -2.47
C LEU A 146 25.64 -25.60 -2.04
N THR A 147 25.15 -26.05 -0.88
CA THR A 147 25.32 -27.45 -0.45
C THR A 147 23.95 -28.02 -0.11
N PRO A 148 23.43 -29.00 -0.88
CA PRO A 148 23.99 -29.54 -2.13
C PRO A 148 24.11 -28.49 -3.24
N ASP A 149 24.97 -28.73 -4.24
CA ASP A 149 25.04 -27.86 -5.42
C ASP A 149 23.76 -28.03 -6.24
N LEU A 150 22.98 -26.95 -6.31
CA LEU A 150 21.73 -26.88 -7.06
C LEU A 150 21.87 -26.04 -8.33
N SER A 151 23.08 -25.57 -8.66
CA SER A 151 23.36 -24.73 -9.83
C SER A 151 22.78 -25.33 -11.12
N GLY A 152 21.95 -24.55 -11.82
CA GLY A 152 21.29 -24.97 -13.06
C GLY A 152 20.16 -26.00 -12.89
N ARG A 153 19.81 -26.41 -11.66
CA ARG A 153 18.68 -27.31 -11.42
C ARG A 153 17.37 -26.55 -11.54
N THR A 154 16.41 -27.15 -12.23
CA THR A 154 15.03 -26.65 -12.32
C THR A 154 14.15 -27.38 -11.30
N GLY A 155 13.28 -26.64 -10.62
CA GLY A 155 12.31 -27.21 -9.68
C GLY A 155 10.95 -26.56 -9.79
N THR A 156 9.93 -27.24 -9.28
CA THR A 156 8.57 -26.68 -9.18
C THR A 156 8.46 -25.81 -7.95
N VAL A 157 7.95 -24.59 -8.11
CA VAL A 157 7.67 -23.67 -7.02
C VAL A 157 6.49 -24.19 -6.21
N VAL A 158 6.73 -24.55 -4.95
CA VAL A 158 5.68 -25.03 -4.04
C VAL A 158 5.06 -23.86 -3.28
N ARG A 159 5.87 -22.86 -2.91
CA ARG A 159 5.44 -21.71 -2.13
C ARG A 159 6.34 -20.51 -2.42
N THR A 160 5.73 -19.33 -2.40
CA THR A 160 6.43 -18.06 -2.58
C THR A 160 6.16 -17.14 -1.40
N THR A 161 7.20 -16.48 -0.92
CA THR A 161 7.14 -15.41 0.09
C THR A 161 7.75 -14.14 -0.48
N ARG A 162 7.78 -13.04 0.28
CA ARG A 162 8.39 -11.78 -0.17
C ARG A 162 9.87 -11.89 -0.50
N LYS A 163 10.62 -12.79 0.15
CA LYS A 163 12.08 -12.88 0.01
C LYS A 163 12.58 -14.20 -0.59
N TYR A 164 11.78 -15.26 -0.49
CA TYR A 164 12.18 -16.61 -0.82
C TYR A 164 11.11 -17.34 -1.60
N ALA A 165 11.52 -18.29 -2.43
CA ALA A 165 10.68 -19.36 -2.95
C ALA A 165 11.08 -20.69 -2.30
N THR A 166 10.13 -21.61 -2.18
CA THR A 166 10.40 -23.01 -1.87
C THR A 166 10.20 -23.81 -3.14
N LEU A 167 11.28 -24.40 -3.64
CA LEU A 167 11.28 -25.27 -4.82
C LEU A 167 11.24 -26.73 -4.39
N ARG A 168 10.60 -27.58 -5.20
CA ARG A 168 10.78 -29.02 -5.18
C ARG A 168 11.71 -29.43 -6.31
N ILE A 169 12.85 -30.00 -5.97
CA ILE A 169 13.88 -30.48 -6.89
C ILE A 169 14.18 -31.93 -6.52
N ASP A 170 13.97 -32.86 -7.46
CA ASP A 170 14.15 -34.31 -7.27
C ASP A 170 13.43 -34.93 -6.06
N GLY A 171 12.31 -34.32 -5.65
CA GLY A 171 11.52 -34.75 -4.49
C GLY A 171 11.84 -34.00 -3.20
N ASP A 172 13.00 -33.36 -3.10
CA ASP A 172 13.41 -32.57 -1.93
C ASP A 172 12.97 -31.11 -2.01
N LEU A 173 12.83 -30.47 -0.85
CA LEU A 173 12.40 -29.08 -0.74
C LEU A 173 13.55 -28.15 -0.40
N TYR A 174 13.74 -27.12 -1.24
CA TYR A 174 14.79 -26.12 -1.09
C TYR A 174 14.20 -24.73 -0.96
N ARG A 175 14.58 -24.00 0.08
CA ARG A 175 14.17 -22.61 0.27
C ARG A 175 15.27 -21.69 -0.23
N LEU A 176 15.03 -21.03 -1.35
CA LEU A 176 16.03 -20.20 -2.03
C LEU A 176 15.57 -18.74 -2.09
N PRO A 177 16.48 -17.76 -1.92
CA PRO A 177 16.18 -16.36 -2.18
C PRO A 177 15.80 -16.16 -3.66
N HIS A 178 14.88 -15.22 -3.93
CA HIS A 178 14.48 -14.89 -5.31
C HIS A 178 15.66 -14.45 -6.18
N ALA A 179 16.68 -13.83 -5.57
CA ALA A 179 17.88 -13.39 -6.26
C ALA A 179 18.71 -14.53 -6.87
N LEU A 180 18.47 -15.78 -6.48
CA LEU A 180 19.19 -16.95 -6.97
C LEU A 180 18.37 -17.75 -8.01
N LEU A 181 17.21 -17.23 -8.41
CA LEU A 181 16.26 -17.94 -9.25
C LEU A 181 16.09 -17.20 -10.58
N ASP A 182 16.31 -17.94 -11.66
CA ASP A 182 15.87 -17.54 -12.99
C ASP A 182 14.47 -18.11 -13.21
N LEU A 183 13.54 -17.25 -13.58
CA LEU A 183 12.18 -17.66 -13.90
C LEU A 183 12.12 -18.03 -15.38
N ASP A 184 11.75 -19.27 -15.68
CA ASP A 184 11.40 -19.65 -17.04
C ASP A 184 10.06 -18.99 -17.37
N THR A 185 10.10 -17.85 -18.07
CA THR A 185 8.91 -17.15 -18.54
C THR A 185 8.42 -17.68 -19.88
N THR A 186 8.76 -18.92 -20.25
CA THR A 186 8.30 -19.50 -21.52
C THR A 186 6.79 -19.63 -21.46
N PRO A 187 6.02 -18.87 -22.27
CA PRO A 187 4.58 -19.09 -22.36
C PRO A 187 4.40 -20.47 -22.98
N GLU A 188 3.72 -21.37 -22.29
CA GLU A 188 3.15 -22.54 -22.98
C GLU A 188 2.20 -21.99 -24.05
N GLY A 189 2.57 -22.21 -25.32
CA GLY A 189 1.83 -21.77 -26.50
C GLY A 189 0.59 -22.62 -26.78
#